data_AF-A0A524D7E9-F1
#
_entry.id   AF-A0A524D7E9-F1
#
_cell.length_a   1.000
_cell.length_b   1.000
_cell.length_c   1.000
_cell.angle_alpha   90.00
_cell.angle_beta   90.00
_cell.angle_gamma   90.00
#
_symmetry.space_group_name_H-M   'P 1'
#
loop_
_entity.id
_entity.type
_entity.pdbx_description
1 polymer ?
#
loop_
_entity_poly.entity_id
_entity_poly.type
_entity_poly.pdbx_seq_one_letter_code
_entity_poly.pdbx_strand_id
1 'polypeptide(L)'
;MSEPNHLTLPYCPYCRTYKGVGTCRSTRCPGSSRRNLLALKQRTDEKSRSETTCMICGHETAIECDVCYGAYCQEHALGHNEQTLESKDQRVGTCAMCGRVVCENCWILNSMGRIICLRHLGED
;
A
#
# COMPACT_ATOMS: atom_id res chain seq x y z
N MET A 1 24.62 -16.02 13.59
CA MET A 1 24.22 -15.62 12.23
C MET A 1 22.70 -15.57 12.23
N SER A 2 22.11 -14.38 12.28
CA SER A 2 20.65 -14.21 12.34
C SER A 2 20.06 -14.48 10.96
N GLU A 3 19.10 -15.39 10.86
CA GLU A 3 18.42 -15.67 9.59
C GLU A 3 17.75 -14.38 9.06
N PRO A 4 17.87 -14.08 7.76
CA PRO A 4 17.27 -12.89 7.18
C PRO A 4 15.75 -12.96 7.33
N ASN A 5 15.19 -12.00 8.06
CA ASN A 5 13.75 -11.93 8.32
C ASN A 5 12.99 -11.82 6.99
N HIS A 6 12.29 -12.88 6.60
CA HIS A 6 11.60 -12.97 5.31
C HIS A 6 10.54 -11.87 5.09
N LEU A 7 10.13 -11.17 6.15
CA LEU A 7 9.23 -10.03 6.06
C LEU A 7 9.90 -8.80 5.42
N THR A 8 11.21 -8.63 5.52
CA THR A 8 11.90 -7.46 4.95
C THR A 8 12.30 -7.65 3.48
N LEU A 9 12.20 -8.88 2.96
CA LEU A 9 12.53 -9.16 1.56
C LEU A 9 11.45 -8.64 0.61
N PRO A 10 11.80 -7.88 -0.44
CA PRO A 10 10.82 -7.35 -1.41
C PRO A 10 10.09 -8.46 -2.19
N TYR A 11 10.69 -9.64 -2.28
CA TYR A 11 10.13 -10.81 -2.94
C TYR A 11 9.83 -11.92 -1.93
N CYS A 12 8.75 -12.66 -2.17
CA CYS A 12 8.43 -13.84 -1.38
C CYS A 12 9.46 -14.94 -1.65
N PRO A 13 10.12 -15.51 -0.62
CA PRO A 13 11.10 -16.58 -0.83
C PRO A 13 10.48 -17.90 -1.35
N TYR A 14 9.16 -18.06 -1.20
CA TYR A 14 8.45 -19.29 -1.58
C TYR A 14 7.91 -19.27 -3.02
N CYS A 15 7.27 -18.17 -3.44
CA CYS A 15 6.64 -18.07 -4.77
C CYS A 15 7.29 -17.03 -5.68
N ARG A 16 8.35 -16.35 -5.22
CA ARG A 16 9.10 -15.30 -5.92
C ARG A 16 8.27 -14.09 -6.38
N THR A 17 7.00 -14.03 -6.03
CA THR A 17 6.15 -12.87 -6.29
C THR A 17 6.62 -11.67 -5.46
N TYR A 18 6.65 -10.49 -6.08
CA TYR A 18 6.89 -9.24 -5.37
C TYR A 18 5.80 -9.03 -4.30
N LYS A 19 6.21 -8.78 -3.06
CA LYS A 19 5.32 -8.56 -1.91
C LYS A 19 5.58 -7.23 -1.20
N GLY A 20 6.62 -6.49 -1.59
CA GLY A 20 7.13 -5.35 -0.83
C GLY A 20 7.67 -5.80 0.54
N VAL A 21 7.49 -4.97 1.57
CA VAL A 21 7.77 -5.34 2.95
C VAL A 21 6.51 -5.97 3.57
N GLY A 22 6.64 -7.11 4.25
CA GLY A 22 5.53 -7.83 4.89
C GLY A 22 5.31 -9.25 4.35
N THR A 23 4.11 -9.80 4.53
CA THR A 23 3.77 -11.17 4.11
C THR A 23 3.44 -11.28 2.62
N CYS A 24 3.62 -12.46 2.04
CA CYS A 24 3.23 -12.70 0.65
C CYS A 24 1.72 -12.54 0.47
N ARG A 25 1.31 -11.82 -0.58
CA ARG A 25 -0.11 -11.55 -0.90
C ARG A 25 -0.77 -12.67 -1.71
N SER A 26 0.01 -13.62 -2.23
CA SER A 26 -0.52 -14.75 -3.00
C SER A 26 -1.19 -15.77 -2.07
N THR A 27 -2.51 -15.94 -2.21
CA THR A 27 -3.34 -16.83 -1.37
C THR A 27 -2.97 -18.32 -1.47
N ARG A 28 -2.21 -18.70 -2.49
CA ARG A 28 -1.71 -20.06 -2.71
C ARG A 28 -0.27 -20.24 -2.22
N CYS A 29 0.37 -19.18 -1.74
CA CYS A 29 1.75 -19.21 -1.29
C CYS A 29 1.83 -19.61 0.19
N PRO A 30 2.70 -20.56 0.58
CA PRO A 30 2.90 -20.90 1.99
C PRO A 30 3.48 -19.74 2.82
N GLY A 31 4.16 -18.79 2.18
CA GLY A 31 4.59 -17.52 2.79
C GLY A 31 3.48 -16.47 2.94
N SER A 32 2.26 -16.80 2.53
CA SER A 32 1.07 -16.02 2.89
C SER A 32 0.57 -16.55 4.23
N SER A 33 0.81 -15.82 5.32
CA SER A 33 0.21 -16.20 6.58
C SER A 33 -1.31 -16.10 6.42
N ARG A 34 -1.95 -17.26 6.29
CA ARG A 34 -3.40 -17.42 6.08
C ARG A 34 -4.23 -16.67 7.14
N ARG A 35 -3.65 -16.43 8.34
CA ARG A 35 -4.22 -15.57 9.41
C ARG A 35 -4.25 -14.08 9.05
N ASN A 36 -3.25 -13.54 8.35
CA ASN A 36 -3.23 -12.14 7.92
C ASN A 36 -4.11 -11.91 6.69
N LEU A 37 -4.22 -12.88 5.79
CA LEU A 37 -5.11 -12.80 4.63
C LEU A 37 -6.59 -12.86 5.01
N LEU A 38 -6.97 -13.64 6.04
CA LEU A 38 -8.34 -13.63 6.58
C LEU A 38 -8.66 -12.31 7.29
N ALA A 39 -7.70 -11.71 7.99
CA ALA A 39 -7.86 -10.38 8.58
C ALA A 39 -7.97 -9.26 7.52
N LEU A 40 -7.40 -9.46 6.32
CA LEU A 40 -7.56 -8.55 5.17
C LEU A 40 -8.87 -8.78 4.41
N LYS A 41 -9.31 -10.03 4.25
CA LYS A 41 -10.58 -10.37 3.59
C LYS A 41 -11.82 -10.07 4.42
N GLN A 42 -11.76 -10.23 5.74
CA GLN A 42 -12.89 -9.88 6.61
C GLN A 42 -13.13 -8.36 6.68
N ARG A 43 -12.20 -7.52 6.24
CA ARG A 43 -12.42 -6.07 6.08
C ARG A 43 -13.13 -5.70 4.77
N THR A 44 -13.29 -6.64 3.83
CA THR A 44 -13.83 -6.34 2.50
C THR A 44 -15.31 -6.65 2.34
N ASP A 45 -15.92 -7.40 3.27
CA ASP A 45 -17.31 -7.87 3.15
C ASP A 45 -18.28 -7.30 4.20
N GLU A 46 -17.78 -6.70 5.28
CA GLU A 46 -18.62 -5.98 6.24
C GLU A 46 -18.53 -4.48 6.01
N LYS A 47 -19.56 -3.99 5.31
CA LYS A 47 -19.95 -2.60 5.20
C LYS A 47 -20.34 -2.05 6.59
N SER A 48 -19.34 -1.84 7.43
CA SER A 48 -19.35 -0.93 8.58
C SER A 48 -18.16 -0.02 8.31
N ARG A 49 -18.27 1.19 7.75
CA ARG A 49 -18.60 2.45 8.46
C ARG A 49 -18.22 2.55 9.94
N SER A 50 -17.42 1.61 10.46
CA SER A 50 -16.74 1.70 11.74
C SER A 50 -15.40 2.37 11.47
N GLU A 51 -15.39 3.69 11.68
CA GLU A 51 -14.20 4.52 11.95
C GLU A 51 -12.90 3.98 11.32
N THR A 52 -12.72 4.23 10.02
CA THR A 52 -11.40 4.03 9.44
C THR A 52 -10.46 5.01 10.13
N THR A 53 -9.48 4.48 10.86
CA THR A 53 -8.49 5.25 11.61
C THR A 53 -7.22 5.38 10.80
N CYS A 54 -6.52 6.50 10.98
CA CYS A 54 -5.33 6.80 10.23
C CYS A 54 -4.26 5.78 10.58
N MET A 55 -3.65 5.15 9.57
CA MET A 55 -2.60 4.15 9.78
C MET A 55 -1.35 4.71 10.47
N ILE A 56 -1.22 6.04 10.58
CA ILE A 56 -0.07 6.70 11.21
C ILE A 56 -0.38 7.14 12.64
N CYS A 57 -1.49 7.86 12.86
CA CYS A 57 -1.81 8.45 14.17
C CYS A 57 -3.08 7.89 14.85
N GLY A 58 -3.85 7.05 14.17
CA GLY A 58 -5.09 6.49 14.72
C GLY A 58 -6.29 7.44 14.78
N HIS A 59 -6.16 8.69 14.33
CA HIS A 59 -7.27 9.66 14.24
C HIS A 59 -8.23 9.35 13.08
N GLU A 60 -9.37 10.05 13.05
CA GLU A 60 -10.35 9.97 11.96
C GLU A 60 -9.73 10.23 10.59
N THR A 61 -10.09 9.40 9.61
CA THR A 61 -9.53 9.46 8.26
C THR A 61 -10.40 10.21 7.28
N ALA A 62 -9.76 10.81 6.27
CA ALA A 62 -10.44 11.46 5.17
C ALA A 62 -10.15 10.78 3.82
N ILE A 63 -8.99 10.15 3.67
CA ILE A 63 -8.48 9.65 2.39
C ILE A 63 -8.06 8.19 2.52
N GLU A 64 -8.34 7.39 1.49
CA GLU A 64 -7.99 5.97 1.44
C GLU A 64 -7.20 5.65 0.17
N CYS A 65 -6.27 4.71 0.28
CA CYS A 65 -5.52 4.18 -0.86
C CYS A 65 -6.37 3.17 -1.64
N ASP A 66 -6.57 3.39 -2.94
CA ASP A 66 -7.32 2.52 -3.85
C ASP A 66 -6.69 1.14 -4.10
N VAL A 67 -5.46 0.91 -3.60
CA VAL A 67 -4.73 -0.35 -3.81
C VAL A 67 -4.73 -1.23 -2.57
N CYS A 68 -4.43 -0.67 -1.40
CA CYS A 68 -4.34 -1.44 -0.15
C CYS A 68 -5.45 -1.11 0.85
N TYR A 69 -6.32 -0.14 0.54
CA TYR A 69 -7.36 0.37 1.43
C TYR A 69 -6.83 0.89 2.77
N GLY A 70 -5.56 1.33 2.78
CA GLY A 70 -4.98 2.01 3.90
C GLY A 70 -5.53 3.43 4.01
N ALA A 71 -6.01 3.81 5.18
CA ALA A 71 -6.68 5.09 5.41
C ALA A 71 -5.78 6.08 6.15
N TYR A 72 -5.90 7.36 5.79
CA TYR A 72 -5.05 8.47 6.23
C TYR A 72 -5.92 9.67 6.64
N CYS A 73 -5.56 10.33 7.74
CA CYS A 73 -6.17 11.61 8.11
C CYS A 73 -5.70 12.72 7.15
N GLN A 74 -6.34 13.90 7.19
CA GLN A 74 -5.98 15.00 6.28
C GLN A 74 -4.49 15.39 6.35
N GLU A 75 -3.91 15.43 7.54
CA GLU A 75 -2.49 15.78 7.72
C GLU A 75 -1.54 14.75 7.11
N HIS A 76 -1.87 13.46 7.26
CA HIS A 76 -1.04 12.37 6.70
C HIS A 76 -1.39 12.03 5.25
N ALA A 77 -2.49 12.57 4.73
CA ALA A 77 -2.87 12.52 3.33
C ALA A 77 -2.47 13.81 2.57
N LEU A 78 -1.58 14.62 3.14
CA LEU A 78 -0.97 15.74 2.43
C LEU A 78 -0.27 15.20 1.18
N GLY A 79 -0.61 15.79 0.03
CA GLY A 79 -0.13 15.35 -1.28
C GLY A 79 -1.04 14.34 -1.99
N HIS A 80 -2.20 13.95 -1.44
CA HIS A 80 -3.08 12.95 -2.08
C HIS A 80 -3.52 13.31 -3.51
N ASN A 81 -3.62 14.60 -3.86
CA ASN A 81 -3.96 15.07 -5.21
C ASN A 81 -2.73 15.28 -6.11
N GLU A 82 -1.53 15.21 -5.56
CA GLU A 82 -0.30 15.45 -6.30
C GLU A 82 0.07 14.23 -7.13
N GLN A 83 0.64 14.47 -8.32
CA GLN A 83 1.14 13.42 -9.20
C GLN A 83 2.68 13.34 -9.20
N THR A 84 3.32 14.09 -8.30
CA THR A 84 4.75 14.15 -8.05
C THR A 84 5.02 14.13 -6.55
N LEU A 85 6.27 13.83 -6.16
CA LEU A 85 6.71 13.98 -4.78
C LEU A 85 7.04 15.45 -4.50
N GLU A 86 6.16 16.12 -3.76
CA GLU A 86 6.37 17.51 -3.32
C GLU A 86 7.15 17.57 -2.00
N SER A 87 7.05 16.54 -1.17
CA SER A 87 7.74 16.44 0.12
C SER A 87 8.23 15.02 0.39
N LYS A 88 9.33 14.91 1.14
CA LYS A 88 9.86 13.61 1.61
C LYS A 88 8.91 12.90 2.57
N ASP A 89 8.04 13.66 3.24
CA ASP A 89 7.07 13.13 4.19
C ASP A 89 5.74 12.79 3.54
N GLN A 90 5.62 12.92 2.21
CA GLN A 90 4.39 12.60 1.47
C GLN A 90 4.10 11.10 1.54
N ARG A 91 2.97 10.76 2.18
CA ARG A 91 2.54 9.36 2.40
C ARG A 91 1.50 8.89 1.40
N VAL A 92 0.90 9.83 0.67
CA VAL A 92 -0.18 9.58 -0.26
C VAL A 92 0.01 10.47 -1.49
N GLY A 93 -0.35 9.95 -2.66
CA GLY A 93 -0.39 10.72 -3.89
C GLY A 93 -1.35 10.13 -4.91
N THR A 94 -1.46 10.78 -6.06
CA THR A 94 -2.32 10.37 -7.16
C THR A 94 -1.50 9.75 -8.28
N CYS A 95 -1.88 8.56 -8.71
CA CYS A 95 -1.25 7.93 -9.87
C CYS A 95 -1.49 8.76 -11.13
N ALA A 96 -0.42 9.17 -11.80
CA ALA A 96 -0.46 9.94 -13.04
C ALA A 96 -1.14 9.21 -14.22
N MET A 97 -1.22 7.87 -14.17
CA MET A 97 -1.82 7.06 -15.23
C MET A 97 -3.32 6.80 -15.05
N CYS A 98 -3.79 6.54 -13.82
CA CYS A 98 -5.20 6.23 -13.57
C CYS A 98 -5.94 7.22 -12.69
N GLY A 99 -5.28 8.26 -12.19
CA GLY A 99 -5.87 9.27 -11.33
C GLY A 99 -6.32 8.77 -9.95
N ARG A 100 -5.91 7.56 -9.55
CA ARG A 100 -6.30 6.96 -8.26
C ARG A 100 -5.35 7.34 -7.14
N VAL A 101 -5.90 7.44 -5.94
CA VAL A 101 -5.13 7.76 -4.75
C VAL A 101 -4.38 6.51 -4.29
N VAL A 102 -3.08 6.66 -4.11
CA VAL A 102 -2.18 5.58 -3.74
C VAL A 102 -1.25 6.02 -2.63
N CYS A 103 -1.07 5.15 -1.66
CA CYS A 103 -0.19 5.42 -0.54
C CYS A 103 1.28 5.09 -0.84
N GLU A 104 2.13 5.40 0.13
CA GLU A 104 3.57 5.30 0.00
C GLU A 104 4.08 3.88 -0.29
N ASN A 105 3.28 2.89 0.10
CA ASN A 105 3.57 1.47 -0.10
C ASN A 105 2.99 0.91 -1.41
N CYS A 106 2.24 1.73 -2.16
CA CYS A 106 1.48 1.33 -3.34
C CYS A 106 1.76 2.16 -4.59
N TRP A 107 2.69 3.12 -4.51
CA TRP A 107 3.26 3.84 -5.63
C TRP A 107 4.76 3.56 -5.82
N ILE A 108 5.24 3.91 -6.99
CA ILE A 108 6.65 4.13 -7.30
C ILE A 108 6.75 5.40 -8.15
N LEU A 109 7.95 5.95 -8.29
CA LEU A 109 8.21 7.01 -9.24
C LEU A 109 8.60 6.43 -10.59
N ASN A 110 8.04 6.99 -11.66
CA ASN A 110 8.47 6.69 -13.01
C ASN A 110 9.77 7.42 -13.38
N SER A 111 10.26 7.21 -14.61
CA SER A 111 11.47 7.86 -15.13
C SER A 111 11.42 9.40 -15.12
N MET A 112 10.22 9.97 -15.11
CA MET A 112 9.94 11.41 -15.06
C MET A 112 9.70 11.94 -13.63
N GLY A 113 9.86 11.10 -12.60
CA GLY A 113 9.60 11.48 -11.21
C GLY A 113 8.11 11.58 -10.84
N ARG A 114 7.22 11.01 -11.66
CA ARG A 114 5.76 10.99 -11.42
C ARG A 114 5.34 9.75 -10.65
N ILE A 115 4.29 9.92 -9.86
CA ILE A 115 3.64 8.86 -9.10
C ILE A 115 2.95 7.89 -10.03
N ILE A 116 3.33 6.63 -10.00
CA ILE A 116 2.61 5.56 -10.68
C ILE A 116 2.25 4.48 -9.67
N CYS A 117 1.00 3.99 -9.72
CA CYS A 117 0.60 2.91 -8.83
C CYS A 117 1.26 1.59 -9.26
N LEU A 118 1.47 0.68 -8.31
CA LEU A 118 2.09 -0.62 -8.59
C LEU A 118 1.34 -1.49 -9.62
N ARG A 119 0.10 -1.13 -9.99
CA ARG A 119 -0.63 -1.80 -11.07
C ARG A 119 -0.06 -1.49 -12.46
N HIS A 120 0.51 -0.30 -12.65
CA HIS A 120 1.14 0.12 -13.91
C HIS A 120 2.66 -0.01 -13.89
N LEU A 121 3.20 -0.83 -12.98
CA LEU A 121 4.63 -1.09 -12.91
C LEU A 121 5.07 -1.83 -14.19
N GLY A 122 5.79 -1.14 -15.07
CA GLY A 122 6.25 -1.67 -16.36
C GLY A 122 5.38 -1.28 -17.57
N GLU A 123 4.40 -0.40 -17.36
CA GLU A 123 3.61 0.25 -18.44
C GLU A 123 4.07 1.69 -18.73
N ASP A 124 5.24 2.08 -18.19
CA ASP A 124 5.94 3.37 -18.45
C ASP A 124 6.96 3.23 -19.58
#